data_AF-A0A7S0EPX2-F1
#
_entry.id   AF-A0A7S0EPX2-F1
#
_cell.length_a   1.000
_cell.length_b   1.000
_cell.length_c   1.000
_cell.angle_alpha   90.00
_cell.angle_beta   90.00
_cell.angle_gamma   90.00
#
_symmetry.space_group_name_H-M   'P 1'
#
loop_
_entity.id
_entity.type
_entity.pdbx_description
1 polymer ?
#
loop_
_entity_poly.entity_id
_entity_poly.type
_entity_poly.pdbx_seq_one_letter_code
_entity_poly.pdbx_strand_id
1 'polypeptide(L)'
;MFALVANDAEPSVADQGKSYLRNVVLLMNRLKTHSGKTNLSILPERLLPWLIFMLVLHEEYTNPEVESTSVSICFKKCLELFLSAITHLPADDQNTAAILQIFEYVRKCSIPRDLAGDVPGSTLSRNVGLITEVGQRLLVKMGLNRKHGSKGFAGSLKRLVESKIFCEGEQSLASDSIGVDSNLHSSEVKGKKRISSSKDDLANELDGD
;
A
#
# COMPACT_ATOMS: atom_id res chain seq x y z
N MET A 1 14.86 -1.39 -0.61
CA MET A 1 16.25 -1.85 -0.81
C MET A 1 16.96 -2.12 0.52
N PHE A 2 17.29 -1.14 1.38
CA PHE A 2 18.03 -1.44 2.63
C PHE A 2 17.35 -2.41 3.60
N ALA A 3 16.02 -2.47 3.67
CA ALA A 3 15.37 -3.46 4.54
C ALA A 3 15.59 -4.92 4.10
N LEU A 4 15.96 -5.16 2.83
CA LEU A 4 16.21 -6.51 2.29
C LEU A 4 17.53 -7.10 2.82
N VAL A 5 18.48 -6.27 3.26
CA VAL A 5 19.73 -6.72 3.88
C VAL A 5 19.49 -7.48 5.20
N ALA A 6 18.27 -7.43 5.75
CA ALA A 6 17.89 -8.23 6.91
C ALA A 6 17.95 -9.74 6.65
N ASN A 7 17.96 -10.15 5.37
CA ASN A 7 18.11 -11.54 4.96
C ASN A 7 19.53 -11.86 4.45
N ASP A 8 20.47 -10.91 4.53
CA ASP A 8 21.84 -11.14 4.13
C ASP A 8 22.50 -12.20 5.03
N ALA A 9 23.31 -13.07 4.43
CA ALA A 9 24.02 -14.11 5.15
C ALA A 9 25.20 -13.54 5.95
N GLU A 10 25.74 -12.39 5.53
CA GLU A 10 26.86 -11.73 6.20
C GLU A 10 26.34 -10.74 7.26
N PRO A 11 26.61 -10.98 8.57
CA PRO A 11 26.11 -10.11 9.63
C PRO A 11 26.63 -8.66 9.53
N SER A 12 27.84 -8.48 9.01
CA SER A 12 28.47 -7.17 8.85
C SER A 12 27.68 -6.27 7.90
N VAL A 13 27.18 -6.84 6.80
CA VAL A 13 26.36 -6.15 5.79
C VAL A 13 24.99 -5.81 6.35
N ALA A 14 24.38 -6.74 7.07
CA ALA A 14 23.10 -6.52 7.75
C ALA A 14 23.19 -5.36 8.76
N ASP A 15 24.26 -5.30 9.58
CA ASP A 15 24.49 -4.24 10.55
C ASP A 15 24.75 -2.87 9.90
N GLN A 16 25.53 -2.84 8.82
CA GLN A 16 25.74 -1.61 8.05
C GLN A 16 24.42 -1.12 7.43
N GLY A 17 23.66 -2.01 6.81
CA GLY A 17 22.36 -1.68 6.22
C GLY A 17 21.36 -1.15 7.25
N LYS A 18 21.36 -1.72 8.47
CA LYS A 18 20.60 -1.20 9.62
C LYS A 18 21.00 0.23 9.98
N SER A 19 22.30 0.50 10.06
CA SER A 19 22.83 1.84 10.35
C SER A 19 22.42 2.85 9.26
N TYR A 20 22.57 2.49 7.98
CA TYR A 20 22.16 3.34 6.87
C TYR A 20 20.66 3.64 6.88
N LEU A 21 19.81 2.62 7.05
CA LEU A 21 18.37 2.81 7.12
C LEU A 21 17.98 3.76 8.26
N ARG A 22 18.58 3.60 9.44
CA ARG A 22 18.36 4.49 10.59
C ARG A 22 18.75 5.94 10.25
N ASN A 23 19.90 6.15 9.62
CA ASN A 23 20.36 7.49 9.24
C ASN A 23 19.45 8.16 8.21
N VAL A 24 18.95 7.39 7.23
CA VAL A 24 17.98 7.89 6.23
C VAL A 24 16.67 8.29 6.91
N VAL A 25 16.11 7.45 7.78
CA VAL A 25 14.89 7.75 8.53
C VAL A 25 15.05 8.99 9.40
N LEU A 26 16.19 9.12 10.09
CA LEU A 26 16.52 10.31 10.88
C LEU A 26 16.61 11.58 10.03
N LEU A 27 17.26 11.49 8.86
CA LEU A 27 17.37 12.61 7.93
C LEU A 27 16.00 13.04 7.40
N MET A 28 15.16 12.07 6.99
CA MET A 28 13.78 12.33 6.55
C MET A 28 12.97 13.02 7.65
N ASN A 29 13.10 12.58 8.91
CA ASN A 29 12.42 13.23 10.02
C ASN A 29 12.92 14.67 10.27
N ARG A 30 14.23 14.92 10.16
CA ARG A 30 14.78 16.29 10.24
C ARG A 30 14.26 17.17 9.11
N LEU A 31 14.19 16.66 7.88
CA LEU A 31 13.62 17.42 6.76
C LEU A 31 12.14 17.74 7.00
N LYS A 32 11.37 16.77 7.53
CA LYS A 32 9.95 16.94 7.91
C LYS A 32 9.76 18.05 8.95
N THR A 33 10.64 18.16 9.94
CA THR A 33 10.54 19.24 10.94
C THR A 33 10.85 20.61 10.33
N HIS A 34 11.75 20.70 9.34
CA HIS A 34 12.11 21.95 8.68
C HIS A 34 11.10 22.42 7.63
N SER A 35 10.54 21.53 6.79
CA SER A 35 9.65 21.92 5.69
C SER A 35 8.16 21.87 6.03
N GLY A 36 7.80 21.45 7.25
CA GLY A 36 6.42 21.28 7.68
C GLY A 36 5.80 19.93 7.26
N LYS A 37 4.75 19.53 8.00
CA LYS A 37 4.10 18.20 7.92
C LYS A 37 3.29 17.96 6.63
N THR A 38 3.15 18.96 5.77
CA THR A 38 2.35 18.89 4.53
C THR A 38 3.10 18.26 3.37
N ASN A 39 4.44 18.21 3.41
CA ASN A 39 5.22 17.54 2.39
C ASN A 39 5.24 16.02 2.64
N LEU A 40 4.36 15.31 1.93
CA LEU A 40 4.23 13.86 2.09
C LEU A 40 5.48 13.11 1.62
N SER A 41 6.27 13.66 0.69
CA SER A 41 7.39 12.93 0.06
C SER A 41 8.55 12.63 1.00
N ILE A 42 8.62 13.32 2.14
CA ILE A 42 9.69 13.22 3.13
C ILE A 42 9.24 12.55 4.43
N LEU A 43 7.99 12.07 4.49
CA LEU A 43 7.49 11.32 5.63
C LEU A 43 8.14 9.92 5.64
N PRO A 44 8.80 9.50 6.74
CA PRO A 44 9.42 8.18 6.81
C PRO A 44 8.43 7.03 6.53
N GLU A 45 7.17 7.20 6.93
CA GLU A 45 6.12 6.18 6.78
C GLU A 45 5.74 5.95 5.31
N ARG A 46 6.03 6.90 4.42
CA ARG A 46 5.82 6.76 2.97
C ARG A 46 6.71 5.68 2.35
N LEU A 47 7.79 5.29 3.01
CA LEU A 47 8.65 4.20 2.55
C LEU A 47 8.00 2.82 2.73
N LEU A 48 7.03 2.69 3.64
CA LEU A 48 6.45 1.40 3.98
C LEU A 48 5.62 0.77 2.83
N PRO A 49 4.72 1.49 2.14
CA PRO A 49 4.02 0.96 0.96
C PRO A 49 4.99 0.42 -0.10
N TRP A 50 6.08 1.14 -0.38
CA TRP A 50 7.11 0.71 -1.30
C TRP A 50 7.85 -0.53 -0.83
N LEU A 51 8.17 -0.61 0.46
CA LEU A 51 8.77 -1.80 1.05
C LEU A 51 7.85 -3.01 0.90
N ILE A 52 6.56 -2.86 1.20
CA ILE A 52 5.58 -3.92 1.02
C ILE A 52 5.51 -4.34 -0.45
N PHE A 53 5.37 -3.39 -1.37
CA PHE A 53 5.32 -3.64 -2.81
C PHE A 53 6.57 -4.41 -3.32
N MET A 54 7.78 -3.99 -2.92
CA MET A 54 9.01 -4.70 -3.29
C MET A 54 9.06 -6.13 -2.74
N LEU A 55 8.58 -6.34 -1.51
CA LEU A 55 8.60 -7.65 -0.87
C LEU A 55 7.58 -8.61 -1.47
N VAL A 56 6.35 -8.16 -1.73
CA VAL A 56 5.30 -9.05 -2.27
C VAL A 56 5.57 -9.51 -3.71
N LEU A 57 6.37 -8.74 -4.45
CA LEU A 57 6.83 -9.03 -5.81
C LEU A 57 8.26 -9.61 -5.89
N HIS A 58 8.92 -9.82 -4.74
CA HIS A 58 10.27 -10.37 -4.75
C HIS A 58 10.27 -11.79 -5.32
N GLU A 59 11.14 -12.07 -6.29
CA GLU A 59 11.17 -13.31 -7.06
C GLU A 59 11.11 -14.56 -6.17
N GLU A 60 11.97 -14.60 -5.15
CA GLU A 60 12.02 -15.68 -4.16
C GLU A 60 10.66 -15.93 -3.45
N TYR A 61 9.90 -14.88 -3.18
CA TYR A 61 8.63 -14.96 -2.43
C TYR A 61 7.43 -15.16 -3.33
N THR A 62 7.61 -15.00 -4.65
CA THR A 62 6.62 -15.32 -5.68
C THR A 62 6.75 -16.74 -6.21
N ASN A 63 7.87 -17.42 -5.91
CA ASN A 63 8.07 -18.82 -6.28
C ASN A 63 7.05 -19.73 -5.56
N PRO A 64 6.24 -20.54 -6.29
CA PRO A 64 5.24 -21.42 -5.70
C PRO A 64 5.81 -22.55 -4.84
N GLU A 65 7.10 -22.89 -5.01
CA GLU A 65 7.78 -23.93 -4.21
C GLU A 65 8.16 -23.45 -2.80
N VAL A 66 8.19 -22.13 -2.58
CA VAL A 66 8.58 -21.56 -1.28
C VAL A 66 7.38 -21.51 -0.34
N GLU A 67 7.52 -22.18 0.80
CA GLU A 67 6.46 -22.24 1.80
C GLU A 67 6.10 -20.85 2.38
N SER A 68 4.82 -20.66 2.67
CA SER A 68 4.30 -19.41 3.26
C SER A 68 4.95 -19.04 4.60
N THR A 69 5.38 -20.04 5.38
CA THR A 69 6.09 -19.83 6.65
C THR A 69 7.45 -19.15 6.42
N SER A 70 8.23 -19.64 5.46
CA SER A 70 9.54 -19.06 5.09
C SER A 70 9.39 -17.62 4.59
N VAL A 71 8.41 -17.38 3.70
CA VAL A 71 8.08 -16.03 3.23
C VAL A 71 7.72 -15.10 4.40
N SER A 72 6.89 -15.58 5.34
CA SER A 72 6.49 -14.80 6.53
C SER A 72 7.67 -14.45 7.44
N ILE A 73 8.64 -15.35 7.58
CA ILE A 73 9.87 -15.09 8.35
C ILE A 73 10.70 -13.98 7.68
N CYS A 74 10.86 -14.04 6.36
CA CYS A 74 11.58 -13.01 5.61
C CYS A 74 10.88 -11.65 5.70
N PHE A 75 9.55 -11.61 5.51
CA PHE A 75 8.76 -10.40 5.71
C PHE A 75 8.93 -9.82 7.11
N LYS A 76 8.89 -10.69 8.14
CA LYS A 76 9.10 -10.27 9.53
C LYS A 76 10.45 -9.61 9.71
N LYS A 77 11.54 -10.21 9.23
CA LYS A 77 12.90 -9.66 9.35
C LYS A 77 13.00 -8.26 8.71
N CYS A 78 12.53 -8.11 7.48
CA CYS A 78 12.57 -6.84 6.76
C CYS A 78 11.71 -5.75 7.42
N LEU A 79 10.49 -6.11 7.86
CA LEU A 79 9.59 -5.18 8.54
C LEU A 79 10.11 -4.81 9.93
N GLU A 80 10.64 -5.75 10.71
CA GLU A 80 11.21 -5.49 12.03
C GLU A 80 12.41 -4.54 11.93
N LEU A 81 13.25 -4.70 10.90
CA LEU A 81 14.35 -3.78 10.62
C LEU A 81 13.85 -2.35 10.32
N PHE A 82 12.84 -2.21 9.46
CA PHE A 82 12.26 -0.92 9.12
C PHE A 82 11.55 -0.26 10.31
N LEU A 83 10.68 -1.00 11.00
CA LEU A 83 9.93 -0.48 12.15
C LEU A 83 10.87 -0.13 13.29
N SER A 84 11.96 -0.88 13.50
CA SER A 84 12.99 -0.52 14.47
C SER A 84 13.58 0.85 14.15
N ALA A 85 13.89 1.14 12.88
CA ALA A 85 14.39 2.47 12.49
C ALA A 85 13.39 3.59 12.82
N ILE A 86 12.08 3.37 12.64
CA ILE A 86 11.03 4.31 13.06
C ILE A 86 11.02 4.51 14.58
N THR A 87 11.10 3.43 15.37
CA THR A 87 11.05 3.53 16.85
C THR A 87 12.24 4.26 17.48
N HIS A 88 13.31 4.49 16.72
CA HIS A 88 14.44 5.33 17.17
C HIS A 88 14.18 6.83 17.03
N LEU A 89 13.09 7.24 16.35
CA LEU A 89 12.66 8.63 16.32
C LEU A 89 12.05 9.04 17.68
N PRO A 90 12.02 10.34 18.02
CA PRO A 90 11.25 10.83 19.17
C PRO A 90 9.79 10.39 19.09
N ALA A 91 9.16 10.09 20.23
CA ALA A 91 7.80 9.53 20.28
C ALA A 91 6.76 10.38 19.51
N ASP A 92 6.85 11.71 19.59
CA ASP A 92 5.94 12.64 18.89
C ASP A 92 6.11 12.64 17.36
N ASP A 93 7.25 12.12 16.89
CA ASP A 93 7.58 12.02 15.47
C ASP A 93 7.24 10.65 14.87
N GLN A 94 7.05 9.63 15.71
CA GLN A 94 6.65 8.30 15.31
C GLN A 94 5.17 8.31 14.88
N ASN A 95 4.89 8.36 13.58
CA ASN A 95 3.51 8.34 13.09
C ASN A 95 2.97 6.90 13.00
N THR A 96 2.89 6.23 14.14
CA THR A 96 2.45 4.82 14.26
C THR A 96 1.02 4.63 13.77
N ALA A 97 0.15 5.64 13.93
CA ALA A 97 -1.20 5.65 13.41
C ALA A 97 -1.24 5.55 11.88
N ALA A 98 -0.40 6.33 11.18
CA ALA A 98 -0.31 6.23 9.72
C ALA A 98 0.24 4.86 9.28
N ILE A 99 1.22 4.32 10.00
CA ILE A 99 1.78 2.98 9.72
C ILE A 99 0.68 1.89 9.84
N LEU A 100 -0.13 1.94 10.90
CA LEU A 100 -1.25 1.02 11.08
C LEU A 100 -2.27 1.15 9.94
N GLN A 101 -2.64 2.39 9.61
CA GLN A 101 -3.57 2.69 8.51
C GLN A 101 -3.03 2.20 7.15
N ILE A 102 -1.72 2.29 6.90
CA ILE A 102 -1.10 1.75 5.69
C ILE A 102 -1.32 0.24 5.60
N PHE A 103 -1.06 -0.53 6.65
CA PHE A 103 -1.27 -1.98 6.62
C PHE A 103 -2.75 -2.34 6.40
N GLU A 104 -3.67 -1.64 7.06
CA GLU A 104 -5.11 -1.83 6.89
C GLU A 104 -5.59 -1.50 5.47
N TYR A 105 -5.04 -0.44 4.87
CA TYR A 105 -5.36 -0.02 3.52
C TYR A 105 -4.80 -0.96 2.47
N VAL A 106 -3.50 -1.28 2.55
CA VAL A 106 -2.83 -2.19 1.61
C VAL A 106 -3.49 -3.56 1.59
N ARG A 107 -3.98 -4.07 2.72
CA ARG A 107 -4.72 -5.34 2.80
C ARG A 107 -5.99 -5.37 1.94
N LYS A 108 -6.57 -4.21 1.65
CA LYS A 108 -7.78 -4.05 0.82
C LYS A 108 -7.46 -3.70 -0.64
N CYS A 109 -6.19 -3.49 -0.96
CA CYS A 109 -5.75 -3.08 -2.29
C CYS A 109 -5.33 -4.26 -3.14
N SER A 110 -5.34 -4.05 -4.46
CA SER A 110 -4.68 -4.89 -5.45
C SER A 110 -3.43 -4.20 -5.98
N ILE A 111 -2.52 -4.98 -6.58
CA ILE A 111 -1.37 -4.45 -7.31
C ILE A 111 -1.76 -4.32 -8.79
N PRO A 112 -1.52 -3.18 -9.45
CA PRO A 112 -1.78 -3.03 -10.88
C PRO A 112 -1.10 -4.11 -11.72
N ARG A 113 -1.83 -4.65 -12.71
CA ARG A 113 -1.37 -5.81 -13.50
C ARG A 113 -0.09 -5.50 -14.30
N ASP A 114 0.04 -4.29 -14.80
CA ASP A 114 1.23 -3.78 -15.49
C ASP A 114 2.48 -3.75 -14.60
N LEU A 115 2.30 -3.58 -13.29
CA LEU A 115 3.39 -3.65 -12.31
C LEU A 115 3.63 -5.04 -11.75
N ALA A 116 2.59 -5.87 -11.68
CA ALA A 116 2.67 -7.24 -11.20
C ALA A 116 3.42 -8.18 -12.17
N GLY A 117 3.45 -7.83 -13.46
CA GLY A 117 4.02 -8.68 -14.50
C GLY A 117 3.26 -10.01 -14.60
N ASP A 118 4.01 -11.12 -14.63
CA ASP A 118 3.45 -12.47 -14.79
C ASP A 118 3.12 -13.16 -13.46
N VAL A 119 3.24 -12.47 -12.32
CA VAL A 119 2.98 -13.08 -11.01
C VAL A 119 1.48 -13.38 -10.85
N PRO A 120 1.09 -14.63 -10.50
CA PRO A 120 -0.32 -14.98 -10.32
C PRO A 120 -1.01 -14.15 -9.23
N GLY A 121 -2.24 -13.71 -9.50
CA GLY A 121 -3.01 -12.90 -8.56
C GLY A 121 -3.25 -13.57 -7.20
N SER A 122 -3.37 -14.91 -7.17
CA SER A 122 -3.47 -15.70 -5.94
C SER A 122 -2.19 -15.60 -5.08
N THR A 123 -1.01 -15.65 -5.71
CA THR A 123 0.29 -15.46 -5.04
C THR A 123 0.43 -14.04 -4.48
N LEU A 124 0.02 -13.02 -5.24
CA LEU A 124 0.03 -11.63 -4.78
C LEU A 124 -0.90 -11.44 -3.59
N SER A 125 -2.14 -11.94 -3.68
CA SER A 125 -3.12 -11.87 -2.60
C SER A 125 -2.61 -12.56 -1.34
N ARG A 126 -1.99 -13.74 -1.48
CA ARG A 126 -1.32 -14.44 -0.37
C ARG A 126 -0.24 -13.57 0.25
N ASN A 127 0.70 -13.06 -0.55
CA ASN A 127 1.83 -12.27 -0.04
C ASN A 127 1.39 -10.98 0.64
N VAL A 128 0.41 -10.26 0.07
CA VAL A 128 -0.20 -9.07 0.68
C VAL A 128 -0.89 -9.43 2.00
N GLY A 129 -1.62 -10.54 2.05
CA GLY A 129 -2.23 -11.04 3.29
C GLY A 129 -1.19 -11.33 4.38
N LEU A 130 -0.14 -12.09 4.04
CA LEU A 130 0.93 -12.46 4.97
C LEU A 130 1.68 -11.24 5.50
N ILE A 131 2.15 -10.35 4.62
CA ILE A 131 2.98 -9.21 5.04
C ILE A 131 2.19 -8.21 5.89
N THR A 132 0.91 -8.00 5.60
CA THR A 132 0.05 -7.10 6.40
C THR A 132 -0.27 -7.71 7.76
N GLU A 133 -0.49 -9.02 7.85
CA GLU A 133 -0.67 -9.72 9.13
C GLU A 133 0.61 -9.70 9.98
N VAL A 134 1.77 -9.99 9.38
CA VAL A 134 3.08 -9.91 10.05
C VAL A 134 3.33 -8.48 10.54
N GLY A 135 3.07 -7.48 9.72
CA GLY A 135 3.21 -6.07 10.08
C GLY A 135 2.35 -5.68 11.28
N GLN A 136 1.06 -6.04 11.27
CA GLN A 136 0.16 -5.78 12.41
C GLN A 136 0.63 -6.45 13.69
N ARG A 137 1.07 -7.72 13.64
CA ARG A 137 1.62 -8.42 14.81
C ARG A 137 2.88 -7.76 15.36
N LEU A 138 3.77 -7.27 14.48
CA LEU A 138 4.96 -6.53 14.89
C LEU A 138 4.61 -5.23 15.59
N LEU A 139 3.63 -4.46 15.10
CA LEU A 139 3.18 -3.22 15.76
C LEU A 139 2.66 -3.47 17.18
N VAL A 140 1.92 -4.57 17.39
CA VAL A 140 1.46 -4.98 18.73
C VAL A 140 2.66 -5.34 19.61
N LYS A 141 3.58 -6.19 19.12
CA LYS A 141 4.79 -6.60 19.85
C LYS A 141 5.64 -5.40 20.28
N MET A 142 5.78 -4.40 19.41
CA MET A 142 6.60 -3.21 19.66
C MET A 142 5.88 -2.14 20.49
N GLY A 143 4.62 -2.38 20.90
CA GLY A 143 3.82 -1.41 21.66
C GLY A 143 3.39 -0.18 20.86
N LEU A 144 3.48 -0.24 19.53
CA LEU A 144 3.15 0.85 18.60
C LEU A 144 1.66 0.89 18.25
N ASN A 145 0.88 -0.10 18.70
CA ASN A 145 -0.59 -0.09 18.57
C ASN A 145 -1.30 0.84 19.58
N ARG A 146 -0.54 1.49 20.48
CA ARG A 146 -1.12 2.37 21.49
C ARG A 146 -1.73 3.57 20.79
N LYS A 147 -3.01 3.83 21.10
CA LYS A 147 -3.84 4.96 20.64
C LYS A 147 -3.29 6.33 21.09
N HIS A 148 -2.03 6.63 20.84
CA HIS A 148 -1.47 7.96 21.08
C HIS A 148 -1.78 8.83 19.87
N GLY A 149 -2.93 9.50 19.97
CA GLY A 149 -3.38 10.52 19.03
C GLY A 149 -4.51 10.05 18.13
N SER A 150 -5.73 10.46 18.47
CA SER A 150 -6.90 10.48 17.57
C SER A 150 -6.74 11.41 16.35
N LYS A 151 -5.57 12.04 16.18
CA LYS A 151 -5.23 12.77 14.97
C LYS A 151 -4.78 11.75 13.94
N GLY A 152 -5.75 11.19 13.21
CA GLY A 152 -5.49 10.44 11.99
C GLY A 152 -4.55 11.22 11.07
N PHE A 153 -3.87 10.50 10.18
CA PHE A 153 -3.02 11.12 9.17
C PHE A 153 -3.78 12.26 8.46
N ALA A 154 -3.27 13.49 8.56
CA ALA A 154 -3.94 14.68 8.04
C ALA A 154 -3.96 14.75 6.50
N GLY A 155 -3.23 13.85 5.82
CA GLY A 155 -3.26 13.70 4.38
C GLY A 155 -4.23 12.60 3.93
N SER A 156 -4.47 12.50 2.62
CA SER A 156 -5.20 11.36 2.06
C SER A 156 -4.32 10.10 2.10
N LEU A 157 -4.79 9.03 2.73
CA LEU A 157 -4.08 7.74 2.81
C LEU A 157 -3.72 7.19 1.41
N LYS A 158 -4.60 7.40 0.43
CA LYS A 158 -4.35 7.11 -0.99
C LYS A 158 -3.12 7.84 -1.55
N ARG A 159 -2.85 9.07 -1.10
CA ARG A 159 -1.63 9.83 -1.48
C ARG A 159 -0.38 9.35 -0.76
N LEU A 160 -0.52 8.75 0.43
CA LEU A 160 0.59 8.19 1.19
C LEU A 160 1.03 6.82 0.63
N VAL A 161 0.05 5.98 0.29
CA VAL A 161 0.25 4.63 -0.27
C VAL A 161 0.65 4.67 -1.75
N GLU A 162 0.39 5.79 -2.43
CA GLU A 162 0.58 5.99 -3.87
C GLU A 162 -0.28 5.02 -4.71
N SER A 163 -1.39 5.53 -5.24
CA SER A 163 -2.33 4.74 -6.05
C SER A 163 -1.74 4.08 -7.30
N LYS A 164 -0.48 4.43 -7.64
CA LYS A 164 0.25 3.81 -8.75
C LYS A 164 0.79 2.43 -8.39
N ILE A 165 1.02 2.11 -7.11
CA ILE A 165 1.53 0.79 -6.68
C ILE A 165 0.48 -0.08 -5.99
N PHE A 166 -0.56 0.54 -5.43
CA PHE A 166 -1.72 -0.14 -4.83
C PHE A 166 -3.02 0.56 -5.23
N CYS A 167 -3.97 -0.19 -5.77
CA CYS A 167 -5.28 0.32 -6.19
C CYS A 167 -6.40 -0.20 -5.27
N GLU A 168 -7.35 0.67 -4.92
CA GLU A 168 -8.59 0.27 -4.24
C GLU A 168 -9.56 -0.39 -5.22
N GLY A 169 -9.98 -1.63 -4.92
CA GLY A 169 -11.01 -2.40 -5.62
C GLY A 169 -10.52 -3.21 -6.83
N GLU A 170 -11.12 -4.34 -7.23
CA GLU A 170 -12.07 -5.25 -6.58
C GLU A 170 -11.30 -6.46 -6.06
N GLN A 171 -11.70 -7.08 -4.94
CA GLN A 171 -11.24 -8.45 -4.66
C GLN A 171 -11.79 -9.33 -5.80
N SER A 172 -10.96 -9.57 -6.81
CA SER A 172 -11.26 -10.50 -7.90
C SER A 172 -11.68 -11.81 -7.25
N LEU A 173 -12.98 -12.09 -7.30
CA LEU A 173 -13.54 -13.40 -7.00
C LEU A 173 -12.69 -14.42 -7.74
N ALA A 174 -12.06 -15.31 -6.98
CA ALA A 174 -11.37 -16.47 -7.52
C ALA A 174 -12.31 -17.16 -8.51
N SER A 175 -12.04 -16.98 -9.80
CA SER A 175 -12.68 -17.72 -10.88
C SER A 175 -11.58 -18.37 -11.70
N ASP A 176 -10.96 -19.37 -11.07
CA ASP A 176 -10.38 -20.47 -11.83
C ASP A 176 -11.55 -21.28 -12.37
N SER A 177 -12.07 -20.91 -13.53
CA SER A 177 -12.86 -21.82 -14.35
C SER A 177 -12.33 -21.85 -15.77
N ILE A 178 -11.63 -22.95 -16.02
CA ILE A 178 -11.23 -23.53 -17.30
C ILE A 178 -12.33 -23.33 -18.35
N GLY A 179 -11.91 -22.88 -19.52
CA GLY A 179 -12.77 -22.71 -20.68
C GLY A 179 -13.47 -24.01 -21.06
N VAL A 180 -14.79 -23.92 -21.23
CA VAL A 180 -15.54 -24.80 -22.11
C VAL A 180 -16.49 -23.91 -22.91
N ASP A 181 -16.31 -23.94 -24.22
CA ASP A 181 -17.12 -23.28 -25.22
C ASP A 181 -18.62 -23.60 -25.04
N SER A 182 -19.46 -22.58 -25.21
CA SER A 182 -20.77 -22.75 -25.84
C SER A 182 -21.13 -21.49 -26.61
N ASN A 183 -20.94 -21.59 -27.93
CA ASN A 183 -21.44 -20.66 -28.93
C ASN A 183 -22.98 -20.74 -29.06
N LEU A 184 -23.54 -19.65 -29.60
CA LEU A 184 -24.87 -19.47 -30.24
C LEU A 184 -26.08 -19.24 -29.32
N HIS A 185 -26.65 -18.02 -29.32
CA HIS A 185 -27.52 -17.55 -30.40
C HIS A 185 -27.81 -16.05 -30.33
N SER A 186 -27.90 -15.45 -31.51
CA SER A 186 -28.30 -14.08 -31.80
C SER A 186 -29.76 -13.79 -31.47
N SER A 187 -30.07 -12.56 -31.06
CA SER A 187 -31.24 -11.84 -31.56
C SER A 187 -31.05 -10.33 -31.37
N GLU A 188 -30.82 -9.64 -32.48
CA GLU A 188 -31.02 -8.19 -32.60
C GLU A 188 -32.49 -7.84 -32.37
N VAL A 189 -32.77 -6.76 -31.62
CA VAL A 189 -33.96 -5.94 -31.88
C VAL A 189 -33.60 -4.46 -31.79
N LYS A 190 -33.79 -3.79 -32.92
CA LYS A 190 -33.66 -2.34 -33.14
C LYS A 190 -34.77 -1.54 -32.42
N GLY A 191 -34.38 -0.39 -31.88
CA GLY A 191 -35.02 0.89 -32.18
C GLY A 191 -36.04 1.45 -31.18
N LYS A 192 -35.74 2.60 -30.58
CA LYS A 192 -36.28 3.92 -30.99
C LYS A 192 -35.80 5.03 -30.05
N LYS A 193 -35.11 6.02 -30.61
CA LYS A 193 -34.97 7.37 -30.05
C LYS A 193 -36.35 8.01 -29.89
N ARG A 194 -36.58 8.70 -28.77
CA ARG A 194 -37.51 9.84 -28.73
C ARG A 194 -36.87 10.98 -27.97
N ILE A 195 -36.48 12.00 -28.73
CA ILE A 195 -36.22 13.36 -28.28
C ILE A 195 -37.59 14.04 -28.23
N SER A 196 -37.91 14.76 -27.15
CA SER A 196 -38.92 15.83 -27.20
C SER A 196 -38.40 17.03 -26.42
N SER A 197 -38.15 18.08 -27.19
CA SER A 197 -37.92 19.47 -26.80
C SER A 197 -39.18 20.09 -26.21
N SER A 198 -39.01 20.99 -25.23
CA SER A 198 -39.76 22.24 -25.14
C SER A 198 -38.83 23.34 -24.65
N LYS A 199 -38.67 24.37 -25.49
CA LYS A 199 -38.20 25.72 -25.15
C LYS A 199 -39.40 26.53 -24.69
N ASP A 200 -39.13 27.52 -23.84
CA ASP A 200 -39.64 28.90 -23.81
C ASP A 200 -38.89 29.58 -22.62
N ASP A 201 -37.76 30.26 -22.84
CA ASP A 201 -37.55 31.69 -23.21
C ASP A 201 -38.08 32.69 -22.14
N LEU A 202 -37.17 33.29 -21.35
CA LEU A 202 -36.78 34.74 -21.31
C LEU A 202 -37.80 35.66 -20.58
N ALA A 203 -37.46 36.65 -19.75
CA ALA A 203 -36.27 37.50 -19.60
C ALA A 203 -36.25 38.24 -18.23
N ASN A 204 -35.08 38.79 -17.86
CA ASN A 204 -34.68 40.02 -17.14
C ASN A 204 -35.67 40.71 -16.15
N GLU A 205 -35.28 41.32 -15.02
CA GLU A 205 -34.30 42.41 -14.74
C GLU A 205 -33.89 42.31 -13.24
N LEU A 206 -32.62 42.41 -12.83
CA LEU A 206 -31.80 43.60 -12.49
C LEU A 206 -32.32 44.52 -11.35
N ASP A 207 -31.34 44.89 -10.51
CA ASP A 207 -31.30 45.93 -9.45
C ASP A 207 -32.12 45.65 -8.17
N GLY A 208 -31.70 45.95 -6.93
CA GLY A 208 -30.64 46.78 -6.36
C GLY A 208 -31.14 47.21 -4.97
N ASP A 209 -30.22 47.32 -3.99
CA ASP A 209 -30.38 47.56 -2.54
C ASP A 209 -30.84 46.39 -1.62
#